data_AF-A0A3B0VPR1-F1
#
_entry.id   AF-A0A3B0VPR1-F1
#
_cell.length_a   1.000
_cell.length_b   1.000
_cell.length_c   1.000
_cell.angle_alpha   90.00
_cell.angle_beta   90.00
_cell.angle_gamma   90.00
#
_symmetry.space_group_name_H-M   'P 1'
#
loop_
_entity.id
_entity.type
_entity.pdbx_description
1 polymer ?
#
loop_
_entity_poly.entity_id
_entity_poly.type
_entity_poly.pdbx_seq_one_letter_code
_entity_poly.pdbx_strand_id
1 'polypeptide(L)' 'MKIQNQIKRTLSEPRSISYLKALLANKIFSSRVELAKEVCGKFKFYNPKGQLQISGCTEVLDLPPVPYNYLTEIS' A
#
# COMPACT_ATOMS: atom_id res chain seq x y z
N MET A 1 -0.98 14.32 -9.22
CA MET A 1 -2.09 14.45 -8.24
C MET A 1 -3.18 13.38 -8.35
N LYS A 2 -3.81 13.13 -9.52
CA LYS A 2 -4.94 12.16 -9.60
C LYS A 2 -4.60 10.74 -9.11
N ILE A 3 -3.44 10.21 -9.50
CA ILE A 3 -3.04 8.84 -9.17
C ILE A 3 -2.65 8.67 -7.69
N GLN A 4 -1.95 9.63 -7.08
CA GLN A 4 -1.64 9.59 -5.65
C GLN A 4 -2.91 9.61 -4.79
N ASN A 5 -3.92 10.41 -5.17
CA ASN A 5 -5.21 10.45 -4.46
C ASN A 5 -5.96 9.12 -4.60
N GLN A 6 -5.89 8.48 -5.77
CA GLN A 6 -6.45 7.15 -5.98
C GLN A 6 -5.73 6.10 -5.11
N ILE A 7 -4.39 6.11 -5.09
CA ILE A 7 -3.59 5.21 -4.25
C ILE A 7 -3.98 5.39 -2.78
N LYS A 8 -3.98 6.62 -2.27
CA LYS A 8 -4.37 6.92 -0.88
C LYS A 8 -5.78 6.42 -0.57
N ARG A 9 -6.77 6.74 -1.41
CA ARG A 9 -8.16 6.32 -1.20
C ARG A 9 -8.29 4.79 -1.15
N THR A 10 -7.71 4.09 -2.11
CA THR A 10 -7.79 2.63 -2.17
C THR A 10 -7.03 1.97 -1.01
N LEU A 11 -5.85 2.46 -0.63
CA LEU A 11 -5.09 1.90 0.48
C LEU A 11 -5.71 2.20 1.86
N SER A 12 -6.59 3.20 1.95
CA SER A 12 -7.41 3.46 3.14
C SER A 12 -8.69 2.61 3.22
N GLU A 13 -9.02 1.82 2.19
CA GLU A 13 -10.18 0.93 2.26
C GLU A 13 -9.90 -0.26 3.20
N PRO A 14 -10.89 -0.70 4.01
CA PRO A 14 -10.68 -1.77 4.99
C PRO A 14 -10.11 -3.06 4.38
N ARG A 15 -10.53 -3.43 3.18
CA ARG A 15 -10.03 -4.61 2.46
C ARG A 15 -8.55 -4.47 2.12
N SER A 16 -8.12 -3.29 1.70
CA SER A 16 -6.74 -2.99 1.36
C SER A 16 -5.86 -2.98 2.60
N ILE A 17 -6.37 -2.42 3.71
CA ILE A 17 -5.70 -2.45 5.01
C ILE A 17 -5.49 -3.89 5.47
N SER A 18 -6.50 -4.75 5.41
CA SER A 18 -6.37 -6.17 5.78
C SER A 18 -5.34 -6.90 4.92
N TYR A 19 -5.30 -6.61 3.63
CA TYR A 19 -4.29 -7.17 2.73
C TYR A 19 -2.87 -6.69 3.09
N LEU A 20 -2.67 -5.39 3.30
CA LEU A 20 -1.39 -4.83 3.73
C LEU A 20 -0.90 -5.42 5.05
N LYS A 21 -1.81 -5.61 6.03
CA LYS A 21 -1.49 -6.26 7.30
C LYS A 21 -1.02 -7.69 7.11
N ALA A 22 -1.69 -8.48 6.27
CA ALA A 22 -1.27 -9.84 5.96
C ALA A 22 0.12 -9.88 5.30
N LEU A 23 0.39 -8.96 4.36
CA LEU A 23 1.70 -8.85 3.72
C LEU A 23 2.82 -8.52 4.71
N LEU A 24 2.57 -7.60 5.65
CA LEU A 24 3.54 -7.21 6.68
C LEU A 24 3.75 -8.31 7.72
N ALA A 25 2.68 -8.98 8.14
CA ALA A 25 2.72 -10.06 9.13
C ALA A 25 3.54 -11.26 8.63
N ASN A 26 3.45 -11.58 7.35
CA ASN A 26 4.18 -12.72 6.78
C ASN A 26 5.68 -12.42 6.54
N LYS A 27 6.17 -11.19 6.78
CA LYS A 27 7.57 -10.75 6.58
C LYS A 27 8.19 -11.20 5.25
N ILE A 28 7.38 -11.32 4.19
CA ILE A 28 7.80 -11.90 2.90
C ILE A 28 8.74 -10.96 2.15
N PHE A 29 8.64 -9.65 2.38
CA PHE A 29 9.37 -8.65 1.59
C PHE A 29 10.67 -8.24 2.26
N SER A 30 11.76 -8.34 1.50
CA SER A 30 13.09 -7.97 1.96
C SER A 30 13.33 -6.45 1.94
N SER A 31 12.47 -5.70 1.23
CA SER A 31 12.53 -4.24 1.15
C SER A 31 11.15 -3.59 0.96
N ARG A 32 11.06 -2.30 1.32
CA ARG A 32 9.85 -1.48 1.08
C ARG A 32 9.50 -1.36 -0.40
N VAL A 33 10.51 -1.37 -1.27
CA VAL A 33 10.32 -1.28 -2.73
C VAL A 33 9.65 -2.55 -3.27
N GLU A 34 9.99 -3.73 -2.73
CA GLU A 34 9.32 -4.98 -3.09
C GLU A 34 7.87 -5.00 -2.63
N LEU A 35 7.60 -4.55 -1.39
CA LEU A 35 6.24 -4.38 -0.90
C LEU A 35 5.44 -3.40 -1.79
N ALA A 36 6.04 -2.27 -2.17
CA ALA A 36 5.42 -1.30 -3.04
C ALA A 36 5.10 -1.87 -4.43
N LYS A 37 5.98 -2.71 -4.99
CA LYS A 37 5.74 -3.41 -6.27
C LYS A 37 4.55 -4.37 -6.17
N GLU A 38 4.49 -5.19 -5.12
CA GLU A 38 3.38 -6.12 -4.89
C GLU A 38 2.06 -5.36 -4.75
N VAL A 39 2.03 -4.33 -3.90
CA VAL A 39 0.83 -3.50 -3.67
C VAL A 39 0.38 -2.79 -4.94
N CYS A 40 1.30 -2.13 -5.65
CA CYS A 40 0.98 -1.47 -6.91
C CYS A 40 0.48 -2.46 -7.98
N GLY A 41 1.06 -3.65 -8.05
CA GLY A 41 0.60 -4.71 -8.95
C GLY A 41 -0.79 -5.21 -8.59
N LYS A 42 -1.03 -5.51 -7.31
CA LYS A 42 -2.31 -6.00 -6.80
C LYS A 42 -3.47 -5.06 -7.11
N PHE A 43 -3.28 -3.76 -6.89
CA PHE A 43 -4.30 -2.74 -7.10
C PHE A 43 -4.26 -2.10 -8.48
N LYS A 44 -3.42 -2.59 -9.39
CA LYS A 44 -3.32 -2.09 -10.77
C LYS A 44 -3.03 -0.59 -10.84
N PHE A 45 -2.17 -0.09 -9.95
CA PHE A 45 -1.76 1.31 -9.96
C PHE A 45 -0.71 1.54 -11.05
N TYR A 46 -1.18 1.96 -12.22
CA TYR A 46 -0.34 2.27 -13.37
C TYR A 46 -0.25 3.78 -13.61
N ASN A 47 0.88 4.21 -14.15
CA ASN A 47 1.07 5.55 -14.67
C ASN A 47 0.42 5.65 -16.07
N PRO A 48 0.28 6.87 -16.64
CA PRO A 48 -0.26 7.03 -17.99
C PRO A 48 0.53 6.30 -19.09
N LYS A 49 1.77 5.89 -18.82
CA LYS A 49 2.62 5.08 -19.72
C LYS A 49 2.44 3.57 -19.52
N GLY A 50 1.49 3.14 -18.67
CA GLY A 50 1.22 1.72 -18.38
C GLY A 50 2.23 1.07 -17.41
N GLN A 51 3.12 1.82 -16.78
CA GLN A 51 4.11 1.28 -15.84
C GLN A 51 3.59 1.38 -14.40
N LEU A 52 3.98 0.45 -13.52
CA LEU A 52 3.60 0.51 -12.11
C LEU A 52 4.04 1.82 -11.46
N GLN A 53 3.14 2.44 -10.68
CA GLN A 53 3.40 3.67 -9.92
C GLN A 53 4.15 3.40 -8.61
N ILE A 54 5.30 2.73 -8.71
CA ILE A 54 6.09 2.28 -7.56
C ILE A 54 6.42 3.44 -6.64
N SER A 55 6.81 4.59 -7.18
CA SER A 55 7.09 5.80 -6.38
C SER A 55 5.87 6.25 -5.59
N GLY A 56 4.69 6.26 -6.20
CA GLY A 56 3.43 6.61 -5.53
C GLY A 56 3.02 5.62 -4.44
N CYS A 57 3.20 4.31 -4.66
CA CYS A 57 2.98 3.32 -3.61
C CYS A 57 3.99 3.45 -2.48
N THR A 58 5.27 3.66 -2.81
CA THR A 58 6.34 3.80 -1.81
C THR A 58 6.10 5.02 -0.94
N GLU A 59 5.73 6.15 -1.54
CA GLU A 59 5.43 7.40 -0.82
C GLU A 59 4.26 7.23 0.16
N VAL A 60 3.21 6.49 -0.19
CA VAL A 60 2.09 6.22 0.73
C VAL A 60 2.47 5.24 1.84
N LEU A 61 3.34 4.27 1.54
CA LEU A 61 3.85 3.31 2.52
C LEU A 61 4.91 3.92 3.46
N ASP A 62 5.58 5.00 3.05
CA ASP A 62 6.56 5.74 3.85
C ASP A 62 5.92 6.80 4.77
N LEU A 63 4.65 7.13 4.57
CA LEU A 63 3.91 7.94 5.55
C LEU A 63 3.79 7.16 6.87
N PRO A 64 3.84 7.84 8.04
CA PRO A 64 3.57 7.19 9.31
C PRO A 64 2.26 6.42 9.17
N PRO A 65 2.25 5.17 9.65
CA PRO A 65 1.35 4.14 9.17
C PRO A 65 -0.08 4.67 9.15
N VAL A 66 -0.78 4.35 8.07
CA VAL A 66 -2.23 4.15 8.04
C VAL A 66 -2.68 3.86 9.49
N PRO A 67 -3.44 4.78 10.13
CA PRO A 67 -3.34 5.05 11.56
C PRO A 67 -3.23 3.79 12.41
N TYR A 68 -2.20 3.75 13.26
CA TYR A 68 -1.88 2.67 14.20
C TYR A 68 -3.10 2.19 15.02
N ASN A 69 -4.12 3.05 15.18
CA ASN A 69 -5.36 2.76 15.89
C ASN A 69 -6.32 1.77 15.18
N TYR A 70 -6.02 1.27 13.98
CA TYR A 70 -6.79 0.15 13.39
C TYR A 70 -6.21 -1.24 13.73
N LEU A 71 -5.16 -1.33 14.55
CA LEU A 71 -4.47 -2.58 14.88
C LEU A 71 -4.55 -3.00 16.35
N THR A 72 -5.26 -2.25 17.22
CA THR A 72 -5.32 -2.52 18.67
C THR A 72 -6.72 -2.84 19.20
N GLU A 73 -7.62 -3.37 18.37
CA GLU A 73 -8.95 -3.86 18.82
C GLU A 73 -9.17 -5.35 18.51
N ILE A 74 -8.11 -6.16 18.60
CA ILE A 74 -8.26 -7.62 18.74
C ILE A 74 -7.25 -8.08 19.80
N SER A 75 -7.57 -7.77 21.06
CA SER A 75 -7.09 -8.47 22.25
C SER A 75 -8.30 -9.01 23.00
#